data_AF-A0A4Y8C7L8-F1
#
_entry.id   AF-A0A4Y8C7L8-F1
#
_cell.length_a   1.000
_cell.length_b   1.000
_cell.length_c   1.000
_cell.angle_alpha   90.00
_cell.angle_beta   90.00
_cell.angle_gamma   90.00
#
_symmetry.space_group_name_H-M   'P 1'
#
loop_
_entity.id
_entity.type
_entity.pdbx_description
1 polymer ?
#
loop_
_entity_poly.entity_id
_entity_poly.type
_entity_poly.pdbx_seq_one_letter_code
_entity_poly.pdbx_strand_id
1 'polypeptide(L)' 'MFFGLELEGLQIYWWLILSLLGGLLVFMFFVQGGQTLIDELSKDELEKTMLVNSLGRKWELGFTTLV' A
#
# COMPACT_ATOMS: atom_id res chain seq x y z
N MET A 1 -26.09 -18.89 -11.48
CA MET A 1 -25.02 -18.09 -12.10
C MET A 1 -25.04 -16.69 -11.51
N PHE A 2 -23.96 -16.28 -10.84
CA PHE A 2 -23.76 -14.89 -10.44
C PHE A 2 -22.99 -14.21 -11.59
N PHE A 3 -23.47 -13.08 -12.11
CA PHE A 3 -22.93 -12.44 -13.33
C PHE A 3 -22.82 -13.34 -14.58
N GLY A 4 -23.58 -14.45 -14.67
CA GLY A 4 -23.44 -15.39 -15.79
C GLY A 4 -22.19 -16.30 -15.72
N LEU A 5 -21.44 -16.27 -14.61
CA LEU A 5 -20.25 -17.09 -14.41
C LEU A 5 -20.56 -18.36 -13.61
N GLU A 6 -19.86 -19.45 -13.97
CA GLU A 6 -19.76 -20.67 -13.17
C GLU A 6 -18.80 -20.48 -11.98
N LEU A 7 -18.75 -21.46 -11.08
CA LEU A 7 -17.96 -21.38 -9.85
C LEU A 7 -16.47 -21.09 -10.11
N GLU A 8 -15.88 -21.76 -11.11
CA GLU A 8 -14.48 -21.55 -11.50
C GLU A 8 -14.23 -20.10 -11.97
N GLY A 9 -15.11 -19.56 -12.81
CA GLY A 9 -15.00 -18.18 -13.28
C GLY A 9 -15.09 -17.17 -12.12
N LEU A 10 -15.94 -17.44 -11.13
CA LEU A 10 -16.05 -16.63 -9.92
C LEU A 10 -14.78 -16.71 -9.05
N GLN A 11 -14.15 -17.89 -8.94
CA GLN A 11 -12.89 -18.06 -8.21
C GLN A 11 -11.76 -17.27 -8.86
N ILE A 12 -11.60 -17.36 -10.18
CA ILE A 12 -10.57 -16.61 -10.93
C ILE A 12 -10.78 -15.10 -10.78
N TYR A 13 -12.02 -14.63 -10.90
CA TYR A 13 -12.37 -13.23 -10.70
C TYR A 13 -11.94 -12.72 -9.32
N TRP A 14 -12.23 -13.48 -8.25
CA TRP A 14 -11.81 -13.12 -6.90
C TRP A 14 -10.30 -13.14 -6.70
N TRP A 15 -9.60 -14.12 -7.27
CA TRP A 15 -8.13 -14.16 -7.24
C TRP A 15 -7.51 -12.95 -7.92
N LEU A 16 -8.09 -12.46 -9.02
CA LEU A 16 -7.63 -11.26 -9.69
C LEU A 16 -7.78 -10.02 -8.80
N ILE A 17 -8.94 -9.84 -8.16
CA ILE A 17 -9.17 -8.73 -7.23
C ILE A 17 -8.17 -8.78 -6.06
N LEU A 18 -8.01 -9.94 -5.42
CA LEU A 18 -7.07 -10.12 -4.32
C LEU A 18 -5.63 -9.82 -4.74
N SER A 19 -5.23 -10.28 -5.93
CA SER A 19 -3.89 -10.01 -6.46
C SER A 19 -3.66 -8.53 -6.74
N LEU A 20 -4.67 -7.83 -7.29
CA LEU A 20 -4.61 -6.40 -7.54
C LEU A 20 -4.50 -5.60 -6.24
N LEU A 21 -5.37 -5.90 -5.26
CA LEU A 21 -5.35 -5.25 -3.95
C LEU A 21 -4.03 -5.54 -3.21
N GLY A 22 -3.55 -6.79 -3.25
CA GLY A 22 -2.26 -7.17 -2.69
C GLY A 22 -1.08 -6.45 -3.35
N GLY A 23 -1.10 -6.31 -4.67
CA GLY A 23 -0.08 -5.53 -5.40
C GLY A 23 -0.09 -4.05 -5.00
N LEU A 24 -1.27 -3.43 -4.91
CA LEU A 24 -1.42 -2.06 -4.43
C LEU A 24 -0.96 -1.90 -2.98
N LEU A 25 -1.25 -2.88 -2.11
CA LEU A 25 -0.79 -2.91 -0.73
C LEU A 25 0.74 -2.94 -0.63
N VAL A 26 1.42 -3.76 -1.45
CA VAL A 26 2.89 -3.80 -1.51
C VAL A 26 3.47 -2.43 -1.90
N PHE A 27 2.87 -1.71 -2.85
CA PHE A 27 3.28 -0.34 -3.17
C PHE A 27 3.08 0.61 -1.99
N MET A 28 2.04 0.43 -1.17
CA MET A 28 1.81 1.24 0.03
C MET A 28 2.83 0.95 1.15
N PHE A 29 3.40 -0.26 1.22
CA PHE A 29 4.46 -0.56 2.21
C PHE A 29 5.75 0.22 1.98
N PHE A 30 5.98 0.79 0.79
CA PHE A 30 7.07 1.74 0.57
C PHE A 30 6.98 2.94 1.52
N VAL A 31 5.78 3.44 1.79
CA VAL A 31 5.57 4.58 2.70
C VAL A 31 5.93 4.18 4.14
N GLN A 32 5.51 2.99 4.59
CA GLN A 32 5.81 2.49 5.94
C GLN A 32 7.30 2.19 6.11
N GLY A 33 7.93 1.52 5.14
CA GLY A 33 9.38 1.27 5.16
C GLY A 33 10.19 2.57 5.10
N GLY A 34 9.76 3.54 4.29
CA GLY A 34 10.38 4.87 4.24
C GLY A 34 10.34 5.59 5.60
N GLN A 35 9.22 5.48 6.33
CA GLN A 35 9.11 6.06 7.67
C GLN A 35 10.07 5.44 8.68
N THR A 36 10.32 4.12 8.61
CA THR A 36 11.30 3.46 9.51
C THR A 36 12.73 3.93 9.29
N LEU A 37 13.02 4.53 8.13
CA LEU A 37 14.35 4.98 7.75
C LEU A 37 14.57 6.50 7.94
N ILE A 38 13.56 7.26 8.37
CA ILE A 38 13.64 8.73 8.49
C ILE A 38 14.80 9.15 9.42
N ASP A 39 14.91 8.49 10.57
CA ASP A 39 15.94 8.82 11.58
C ASP A 39 17.34 8.29 11.19
N GLU A 40 17.43 7.34 10.25
CA GLU A 40 18.71 6.87 9.73
C GLU A 40 19.22 7.72 8.55
N LEU A 41 18.31 8.24 7.71
CA LEU A 41 18.68 9.00 6.50
C LEU A 41 18.88 10.50 6.76
N SER A 42 18.21 11.08 7.75
CA SER A 42 18.33 12.51 8.06
C SER A 42 19.54 12.82 8.95
N LYS A 43 20.29 13.86 8.60
CA LYS A 43 21.41 14.37 9.40
C LYS A 43 21.02 15.56 10.27
N ASP A 44 19.97 16.26 9.89
CA ASP A 44 19.43 17.41 10.61
C ASP A 44 17.90 17.51 10.50
N GLU A 45 17.32 18.44 11.24
CA GLU A 45 15.88 18.65 11.32
C GLU A 45 15.25 19.11 9.99
N LEU A 46 16.04 19.77 9.12
CA LEU A 46 15.58 20.21 7.80
C LEU A 46 15.42 18.99 6.89
N GLU A 47 16.44 18.12 6.81
CA GLU A 47 16.39 16.87 6.06
C GLU A 47 15.26 15.96 6.55
N LYS A 48 15.10 15.84 7.88
CA LYS A 48 14.01 15.09 8.48
C LYS A 48 12.63 15.61 8.05
N THR A 49 12.44 16.93 8.07
CA THR A 49 11.20 17.58 7.62
C THR A 49 10.95 17.37 6.13
N MET A 50 12.00 17.41 5.30
CA MET A 50 11.91 17.10 3.87
C MET A 50 11.49 15.66 3.63
N LEU A 51 12.12 14.69 4.32
CA LEU A 51 11.76 13.26 4.22
C LEU A 51 10.31 12.99 4.63
N VAL A 52 9.85 13.58 5.74
CA VAL A 52 8.45 13.47 6.19
C VAL A 52 7.48 14.04 5.14
N ASN A 53 7.82 15.18 4.54
CA ASN A 53 6.98 15.80 3.50
C ASN A 53 6.96 15.00 2.20
N SER A 54 8.08 14.37 1.82
CA SER A 54 8.18 13.53 0.61
C SER A 54 7.52 12.17 0.78
N LEU A 55 7.60 11.56 1.97
CA LEU A 55 6.92 10.30 2.29
C LEU A 55 5.42 10.51 2.54
N GLY A 56 5.04 11.70 3.00
CA GLY A 56 3.69 12.24 2.92
C GLY A 56 2.61 11.57 3.78
N ARG A 57 1.62 12.37 4.17
CA ARG A 57 0.41 12.08 5.00
C ARG A 57 -0.51 10.94 4.54
N LYS A 58 -0.16 10.18 3.49
CA LYS A 58 -1.05 9.19 2.85
C LYS A 58 -1.10 7.84 3.57
N TRP A 59 -0.58 7.77 4.79
CA TRP A 59 -0.55 6.56 5.62
C TRP A 59 -1.93 5.95 5.85
N GLU A 60 -2.97 6.80 5.87
CA GLU A 60 -4.38 6.37 6.01
C GLU A 60 -4.83 5.41 4.89
N LEU A 61 -4.27 5.52 3.68
CA LEU A 61 -4.62 4.66 2.54
C LEU A 61 -4.11 3.22 2.68
N GLY A 62 -2.97 3.04 3.36
CA GLY A 62 -2.42 1.71 3.64
C GLY A 62 -3.33 0.92 4.59
N PHE A 63 -3.88 1.57 5.62
CA PHE A 63 -4.80 0.94 6.57
C PHE A 63 -6.12 0.51 5.91
N THR A 64 -6.69 1.34 5.05
CA THR A 64 -7.96 1.01 4.36
C THR A 64 -7.82 -0.09 3.30
N THR A 65 -6.60 -0.41 2.87
CA THR A 65 -6.36 -1.52 1.92
C THR A 65 -6.09 -2.84 2.65
N LEU A 66 -5.63 -2.78 3.91
CA LEU A 66 -5.33 -3.95 4.74
C LEU A 66 -6.58 -4.50 5.46
N VAL A 67 -7.50 -3.62 5.87
CA VAL A 67 -8.74 -3.92 6.61
C VAL A 67 -9.89 -4.16 5.65
#